data_AF-A0A2V6QXC9-F1
#
_entry.id   AF-A0A2V6QXC9-F1
#
_cell.length_a   1.000
_cell.length_b   1.000
_cell.length_c   1.000
_cell.angle_alpha   90.00
_cell.angle_beta   90.00
_cell.angle_gamma   90.00
#
_symmetry.space_group_name_H-M   'P 1'
#
loop_
_entity.id
_entity.type
_entity.pdbx_description
1 polymer ?
#
loop_
_entity_poly.entity_id
_entity_poly.type
_entity_poly.pdbx_seq_one_letter_code
_entity_poly.pdbx_strand_id
1 'polypeptide(L)'
;MKGRSARVPFDVYVAFLDTPEVTAAAARFRKLGSYEIQALDDDRYWASDGDGARGIAQVLRREPRRLVLLSRGEHTGPILGTISGSALTILDLELRGDVVSPRLTAYVYIDNRVAAALARVLIPTFGFLADRKLGEGLRVTAQVAEWAIDRSGGFCEWLAREPLPPARRDRILAALSSCATSPGLERSQLIQSP
;
A
#
# COMPACT_ATOMS: atom_id res chain seq x y z
N MET A 1 -6.51 5.81 13.70
CA MET A 1 -5.37 6.74 13.63
C MET A 1 -5.47 7.68 12.42
N LYS A 2 -4.72 8.79 12.44
CA LYS A 2 -4.47 9.62 11.25
C LYS A 2 -3.15 9.18 10.62
N GLY A 3 -3.13 8.98 9.30
CA GLY A 3 -1.88 8.74 8.57
C GLY A 3 -1.21 10.05 8.18
N ARG A 4 -0.01 9.95 7.61
CA ARG A 4 0.67 11.12 7.03
C ARG A 4 -0.15 11.67 5.86
N SER A 5 -0.39 12.98 5.86
CA SER A 5 -0.98 13.68 4.71
C SER A 5 0.01 13.76 3.54
N ALA A 6 -0.50 13.71 2.33
CA ALA A 6 0.27 13.88 1.09
C ALA A 6 -0.22 15.12 0.34
N ARG A 7 0.70 15.93 -0.19
CA ARG A 7 0.37 17.05 -1.09
C ARG A 7 0.45 16.57 -2.54
N VAL A 8 -0.62 15.98 -3.03
CA VAL A 8 -0.71 15.37 -4.36
C VAL A 8 -2.14 15.47 -4.90
N PRO A 9 -2.35 15.42 -6.22
CA PRO A 9 -3.69 15.20 -6.78
C PRO A 9 -4.35 13.95 -6.18
N PHE A 10 -5.66 14.06 -5.94
CA PHE A 10 -6.41 13.04 -5.21
C PHE A 10 -6.40 11.68 -5.93
N ASP A 11 -6.58 11.70 -7.24
CA ASP A 11 -6.53 10.53 -8.13
C ASP A 11 -5.17 9.82 -8.11
N VAL A 12 -4.07 10.56 -8.05
CA VAL A 12 -2.72 10.00 -7.88
C VAL A 12 -2.61 9.25 -6.56
N TYR A 13 -3.08 9.84 -5.45
CA TYR A 13 -3.04 9.16 -4.15
C TYR A 13 -3.88 7.89 -4.15
N VAL A 14 -5.10 7.94 -4.70
CA VAL A 14 -6.00 6.80 -4.82
C VAL A 14 -5.40 5.71 -5.70
N ALA A 15 -4.77 6.06 -6.82
CA ALA A 15 -4.15 5.07 -7.71
C ALA A 15 -3.11 4.21 -6.98
N PHE A 16 -2.25 4.82 -6.15
CA PHE A 16 -1.30 4.06 -5.33
C PHE A 16 -1.98 3.24 -4.23
N LEU A 17 -3.06 3.73 -3.62
CA LEU A 17 -3.84 2.92 -2.67
C LEU A 17 -4.48 1.69 -3.31
N ASP A 18 -4.95 1.82 -4.56
CA ASP A 18 -5.63 0.75 -5.30
C ASP A 18 -4.66 -0.23 -5.97
N THR A 19 -3.38 0.12 -6.09
CA THR A 19 -2.30 -0.76 -6.57
C THR A 19 -1.20 -0.90 -5.52
N PRO A 20 -1.48 -1.50 -4.35
CA PRO A 20 -0.54 -1.59 -3.24
C PRO A 20 0.76 -2.35 -3.60
N GLU A 21 0.71 -3.27 -4.55
CA GLU A 21 1.88 -3.96 -5.12
C GLU A 21 2.84 -3.01 -5.85
N VAL A 22 2.31 -2.00 -6.55
CA VAL A 22 3.12 -0.98 -7.21
C VAL A 22 3.72 -0.04 -6.17
N THR A 23 2.94 0.35 -5.16
CA THR A 23 3.45 1.15 -4.02
C THR A 23 4.55 0.41 -3.27
N ALA A 24 4.39 -0.89 -3.02
CA ALA A 24 5.42 -1.69 -2.37
C ALA A 24 6.69 -1.78 -3.23
N ALA A 25 6.56 -1.98 -4.55
CA ALA A 25 7.71 -1.97 -5.46
C ALA A 25 8.45 -0.62 -5.46
N ALA A 26 7.72 0.48 -5.56
CA ALA A 26 8.26 1.84 -5.47
C ALA A 26 8.97 2.08 -4.11
N ALA A 27 8.36 1.64 -3.03
CA ALA A 27 8.91 1.75 -1.69
C ALA A 27 10.22 0.99 -1.54
N ARG A 28 10.31 -0.25 -2.06
CA ARG A 28 11.54 -1.04 -2.07
C ARG A 28 12.63 -0.35 -2.88
N PHE A 29 12.31 0.13 -4.08
CA PHE A 29 13.25 0.88 -4.92
C PHE A 29 13.82 2.11 -4.21
N ARG A 30 12.97 2.85 -3.48
CA ARG A 30 13.35 4.04 -2.70
C ARG A 30 13.88 3.73 -1.30
N LYS A 31 14.03 2.45 -0.94
CA LYS A 31 14.46 1.99 0.40
C LYS A 31 13.59 2.55 1.54
N LEU A 32 12.30 2.75 1.27
CA LEU A 32 11.31 3.23 2.25
C LEU A 32 10.73 2.08 3.10
N GLY A 33 10.89 0.84 2.66
CA GLY A 33 10.47 -0.37 3.35
C GLY A 33 10.80 -1.63 2.55
N SER A 34 10.73 -2.79 3.21
CA SER A 34 10.98 -4.12 2.64
C SER A 34 9.70 -4.89 2.33
N TYR A 35 8.54 -4.24 2.33
CA TYR A 35 7.25 -4.87 2.11
C TYR A 35 7.20 -5.62 0.79
N GLU A 36 6.67 -6.83 0.83
CA GLU A 36 6.33 -7.62 -0.34
C GLU A 36 4.81 -7.65 -0.45
N ILE A 37 4.28 -7.27 -1.61
CA ILE A 37 2.85 -7.33 -1.91
C ILE A 37 2.70 -7.91 -3.30
N GLN A 38 1.85 -8.92 -3.41
CA GLN A 38 1.51 -9.58 -4.66
C GLN A 38 -0.01 -9.49 -4.87
N ALA A 39 -0.43 -8.98 -6.01
CA ALA A 39 -1.82 -9.09 -6.43
C ALA A 39 -2.14 -10.55 -6.77
N LEU A 40 -3.14 -11.11 -6.12
CA LEU A 40 -3.68 -12.43 -6.41
C LEU A 40 -4.82 -12.34 -7.44
N ASP A 41 -5.59 -11.26 -7.37
CA ASP A 41 -6.57 -10.81 -8.37
C ASP A 41 -6.82 -9.30 -8.19
N ASP A 42 -7.92 -8.78 -8.74
CA ASP A 42 -8.26 -7.35 -8.67
C ASP A 42 -8.47 -6.81 -7.25
N ASP A 43 -8.91 -7.67 -6.32
CA ASP A 43 -9.34 -7.27 -4.97
C ASP A 43 -8.60 -8.00 -3.87
N ARG A 44 -7.82 -9.04 -4.19
CA ARG A 44 -7.07 -9.83 -3.22
C ARG A 44 -5.57 -9.67 -3.42
N TYR A 45 -4.88 -9.49 -2.30
CA TYR A 45 -3.45 -9.26 -2.25
C TYR A 45 -2.84 -10.14 -1.17
N TRP A 46 -1.76 -10.83 -1.50
CA TRP A 46 -0.87 -11.39 -0.49
C TRP A 46 0.15 -10.34 -0.06
N ALA A 47 0.50 -10.31 1.22
CA ALA A 47 1.49 -9.38 1.75
C ALA A 47 2.39 -10.03 2.81
N SER A 48 3.63 -9.57 2.85
CA SER A 48 4.62 -9.85 3.90
C SER A 48 5.36 -8.56 4.26
N ASP A 49 5.62 -8.35 5.55
CA ASP A 49 6.41 -7.20 6.01
C ASP A 49 7.91 -7.49 6.12
N GLY A 50 8.34 -8.74 5.88
CA GLY A 50 9.73 -9.18 6.05
C GLY A 50 10.15 -9.38 7.52
N ASP A 51 9.31 -9.00 8.48
CA ASP A 51 9.54 -9.07 9.92
C ASP A 51 8.61 -10.11 10.59
N GLY A 52 8.23 -11.13 9.82
CA GLY A 52 7.45 -12.28 10.29
C GLY A 52 5.93 -12.11 10.24
N ALA A 53 5.38 -10.97 9.80
CA ALA A 53 3.94 -10.86 9.53
C ALA A 53 3.63 -11.14 8.05
N ARG A 54 2.65 -12.00 7.80
CA ARG A 54 2.19 -12.37 6.46
C ARG A 54 0.69 -12.59 6.43
N GLY A 55 0.06 -12.37 5.28
CA GLY A 55 -1.37 -12.57 5.16
C GLY A 55 -1.96 -12.24 3.80
N ILE A 56 -3.28 -12.26 3.75
CA ILE A 56 -4.11 -11.91 2.60
C ILE A 56 -4.98 -10.73 2.99
N ALA A 57 -5.00 -9.69 2.16
CA ALA A 57 -5.98 -8.61 2.23
C ALA A 57 -6.99 -8.76 1.08
N GLN A 58 -8.27 -8.60 1.38
CA GLN A 58 -9.36 -8.57 0.42
C GLN A 58 -10.07 -7.22 0.50
N VAL A 59 -10.18 -6.51 -0.61
CA VAL A 59 -11.02 -5.33 -0.71
C VAL A 59 -12.48 -5.76 -0.72
N LEU A 60 -13.26 -5.29 0.25
CA LEU A 60 -14.70 -5.56 0.35
C LEU A 60 -15.52 -4.45 -0.32
N ARG A 61 -15.01 -3.21 -0.29
CA ARG A 61 -15.70 -2.06 -0.85
C ARG A 61 -14.71 -0.97 -1.26
N ARG A 62 -14.91 -0.43 -2.47
CA ARG A 62 -14.30 0.82 -2.93
C ARG A 62 -15.38 1.88 -3.12
N GLU A 63 -15.15 3.02 -2.49
CA GLU A 63 -15.92 4.24 -2.65
C GLU A 63 -14.94 5.39 -2.94
N PRO A 64 -15.39 6.50 -3.56
CA PRO A 64 -14.48 7.57 -3.97
C PRO A 64 -13.54 8.09 -2.88
N ARG A 65 -13.94 8.03 -1.61
CA ARG A 65 -13.16 8.50 -0.46
C ARG A 65 -13.05 7.48 0.67
N ARG A 66 -13.38 6.21 0.40
CA ARG A 66 -13.39 5.15 1.40
C ARG A 66 -13.01 3.81 0.81
N LEU A 67 -12.10 3.12 1.49
CA LEU A 67 -11.70 1.76 1.18
C LEU A 67 -11.97 0.88 2.41
N VAL A 68 -12.68 -0.23 2.20
CA VAL A 68 -12.94 -1.23 3.24
C VAL A 68 -12.24 -2.52 2.86
N LEU A 69 -11.35 -3.01 3.71
CA LEU A 69 -10.60 -4.24 3.50
C LEU A 69 -10.82 -5.21 4.66
N LEU A 70 -10.86 -6.50 4.34
CA LEU A 70 -10.71 -7.57 5.31
C LEU A 70 -9.34 -8.21 5.12
N SER A 71 -8.49 -8.15 6.14
CA SER A 71 -7.24 -8.89 6.16
C SER A 71 -7.34 -10.11 7.07
N ARG A 72 -6.63 -11.18 6.68
CA ARG A 72 -6.38 -12.36 7.50
C ARG A 72 -4.90 -12.67 7.40
N GLY A 73 -4.29 -13.00 8.52
CA GLY A 73 -2.87 -13.28 8.51
C GLY A 73 -2.37 -13.81 9.82
N GLU A 74 -1.06 -13.93 9.88
CA GLU A 74 -0.34 -14.36 11.05
C GLU A 74 0.95 -13.57 11.21
N HIS A 75 1.42 -13.50 12.44
CA HIS A 75 2.72 -12.98 12.78
C HIS A 75 3.46 -14.01 13.62
N THR A 76 4.66 -14.39 13.18
CA THR A 76 5.55 -15.26 13.94
C THR A 76 6.67 -14.43 14.54
N GLY A 77 6.77 -14.41 15.87
CA GLY A 77 7.80 -13.69 16.60
C GLY A 77 8.46 -14.55 17.69
N PRO A 78 9.61 -14.11 18.22
CA PRO A 78 10.41 -14.91 19.16
C PRO A 78 9.75 -15.07 20.54
N ILE A 79 8.87 -14.16 20.94
CA ILE A 79 8.30 -14.11 22.30
C ILE A 79 6.95 -14.84 22.38
N LEU A 80 6.06 -14.60 21.42
CA LEU A 80 4.67 -15.07 21.47
C LEU A 80 4.38 -16.20 20.47
N GLY A 81 5.41 -16.70 19.77
CA GLY A 81 5.26 -17.68 18.72
C GLY A 81 4.42 -17.12 17.56
N THR A 82 3.59 -17.98 16.95
CA THR A 82 2.70 -17.61 15.86
C THR A 82 1.35 -17.14 16.39
N ILE A 83 0.98 -15.91 16.05
CA ILE A 83 -0.32 -15.30 16.35
C ILE A 83 -1.08 -15.15 15.04
N SER A 84 -2.27 -15.73 14.96
CA SER A 84 -3.18 -15.59 13.82
C SER A 84 -4.35 -14.69 14.16
N GLY A 85 -4.86 -13.99 13.15
CA GLY A 85 -5.99 -13.11 13.31
C GLY A 85 -6.51 -12.54 12.01
N SER A 86 -7.50 -11.67 12.16
CA SER A 86 -8.13 -10.95 11.07
C SER A 86 -8.42 -9.52 11.46
N ALA A 87 -8.50 -8.62 10.49
CA ALA A 87 -8.86 -7.24 10.73
C ALA A 87 -9.78 -6.70 9.64
N LEU A 88 -10.87 -6.03 10.05
CA LEU A 88 -11.64 -5.17 9.17
C LEU A 88 -11.05 -3.76 9.22
N THR A 89 -10.43 -3.33 8.13
CA THR A 89 -9.82 -2.01 8.00
C THR A 89 -10.72 -1.10 7.19
N ILE A 90 -11.02 0.07 7.74
CA ILE A 90 -11.71 1.17 7.06
C ILE A 90 -10.70 2.31 6.91
N LEU A 91 -10.42 2.67 5.67
CA LEU A 91 -9.59 3.82 5.31
C LEU A 91 -10.48 4.89 4.69
N ASP A 92 -10.60 6.03 5.36
CA ASP A 92 -11.26 7.23 4.86
C ASP A 92 -10.21 8.22 4.34
N LEU A 93 -10.55 8.94 3.27
CA LEU A 93 -9.71 9.97 2.68
C LEU A 93 -10.41 11.33 2.76
N GLU A 94 -9.80 12.27 3.47
CA GLU A 94 -10.20 13.67 3.47
C GLU A 94 -9.37 14.44 2.44
N LEU A 95 -10.02 15.25 1.60
CA LEU A 95 -9.35 16.15 0.66
C LEU A 95 -9.55 17.59 1.13
N ARG A 96 -8.45 18.33 1.34
CA ARG A 96 -8.45 19.75 1.68
C ARG A 96 -7.49 20.48 0.75
N GLY A 97 -8.03 21.14 -0.28
CA GLY A 97 -7.20 21.70 -1.35
C GLY A 97 -6.47 20.58 -2.11
N ASP A 98 -5.14 20.68 -2.18
CA ASP A 98 -4.23 19.71 -2.77
C ASP A 98 -3.65 18.70 -1.75
N VAL A 99 -4.20 18.68 -0.53
CA VAL A 99 -3.73 17.79 0.54
C VAL A 99 -4.73 16.67 0.77
N VAL A 100 -4.25 15.43 0.62
CA VAL A 100 -4.97 14.21 0.95
C VAL A 100 -4.57 13.75 2.35
N SER A 101 -5.55 13.61 3.25
CA SER A 101 -5.36 13.19 4.63
C SER A 101 -6.07 11.85 4.88
N PRO A 102 -5.33 10.74 5.01
CA PRO A 102 -5.90 9.44 5.29
C PRO A 102 -6.23 9.28 6.78
N ARG A 103 -7.37 8.66 7.07
CA ARG A 103 -7.78 8.23 8.42
C ARG A 103 -8.12 6.75 8.38
N LEU A 104 -7.45 5.98 9.23
CA LEU A 104 -7.60 4.52 9.26
C LEU A 104 -8.20 4.07 10.59
N THR A 105 -9.15 3.15 10.51
CA THR A 105 -9.74 2.43 11.65
C THR A 105 -9.62 0.93 11.38
N ALA A 106 -9.09 0.16 12.32
CA ALA A 106 -8.96 -1.29 12.20
C ALA A 106 -9.70 -1.97 13.34
N TYR A 107 -10.61 -2.89 13.01
CA TYR A 107 -11.29 -3.76 13.97
C TYR A 107 -10.62 -5.12 13.93
N VAL A 108 -9.83 -5.44 14.95
CA VAL A 108 -8.98 -6.63 14.99
C VAL A 108 -9.66 -7.75 15.78
N TYR A 109 -9.63 -8.95 15.23
CA TYR A 109 -10.00 -10.19 15.88
C TYR A 109 -8.78 -11.12 15.92
N ILE A 110 -8.45 -11.62 17.11
CA ILE A 110 -7.34 -12.56 17.32
C ILE A 110 -7.93 -13.90 17.74
N ASP A 111 -7.38 -15.00 17.20
CA ASP A 111 -7.92 -16.33 17.45
C ASP A 111 -7.82 -16.76 18.93
N ASN A 112 -8.83 -17.51 19.38
CA ASN A 112 -9.14 -17.78 20.79
C ASN A 112 -7.99 -18.42 21.59
N ARG A 113 -7.14 -19.23 20.95
CA ARG A 113 -5.99 -19.87 21.63
C ARG A 113 -4.95 -18.88 22.14
N VAL A 114 -4.82 -17.72 21.50
CA VAL A 114 -3.88 -16.65 21.90
C VAL A 114 -4.58 -15.60 22.79
N ALA A 115 -5.88 -15.42 22.64
CA ALA A 115 -6.67 -14.45 23.40
C ALA A 115 -6.52 -14.60 24.94
N ALA A 116 -6.46 -15.84 25.44
CA ALA A 116 -6.25 -16.12 26.87
C ALA A 116 -4.86 -15.69 27.41
N ALA A 117 -3.83 -15.69 26.56
CA ALA A 117 -2.49 -15.22 26.89
C ALA A 117 -2.36 -13.69 26.72
N LEU A 118 -3.04 -13.11 25.73
CA LEU A 118 -3.06 -11.66 25.44
C LEU A 118 -3.87 -10.84 26.44
N ALA A 119 -5.00 -11.38 26.93
CA ALA A 119 -5.93 -10.69 27.84
C ALA A 119 -5.30 -10.28 29.18
N ARG A 120 -4.17 -10.90 29.56
CA ARG A 120 -3.52 -10.65 30.86
C ARG A 120 -2.38 -9.63 30.82
N VAL A 121 -1.84 -9.25 29.64
CA VAL A 121 -0.53 -8.54 29.62
C VAL A 121 -0.40 -7.39 28.60
N LEU A 122 -1.02 -7.40 27.41
CA LEU A 122 -0.48 -6.58 26.28
C LEU A 122 -1.48 -5.79 25.42
N ILE A 123 -2.76 -5.69 25.78
CA ILE A 123 -3.78 -4.99 24.97
C ILE A 123 -3.35 -3.56 24.54
N PRO A 124 -2.79 -2.70 25.42
CA PRO A 124 -2.38 -1.35 25.03
C PRO A 124 -1.18 -1.35 24.07
N THR A 125 -0.23 -2.25 24.28
CA THR A 125 1.03 -2.33 23.53
C THR A 125 0.79 -2.81 22.09
N PHE A 126 -0.15 -3.74 21.90
CA PHE A 126 -0.53 -4.22 20.56
C PHE A 126 -1.25 -3.15 19.74
N GLY A 127 -2.13 -2.36 20.36
CA GLY A 127 -2.76 -1.22 19.69
C GLY A 127 -1.73 -0.25 19.13
N PHE A 128 -0.71 0.10 19.93
CA PHE A 128 0.38 0.97 19.50
C PHE A 128 1.23 0.38 18.35
N LEU A 129 1.57 -0.92 18.41
CA LEU A 129 2.37 -1.57 17.37
C LEU A 129 1.59 -1.72 16.05
N ALA A 130 0.31 -2.08 16.12
CA ALA A 130 -0.57 -2.13 14.96
C ALA A 130 -0.72 -0.73 14.35
N ASP A 131 -0.96 0.29 15.16
CA ASP A 131 -1.07 1.68 14.72
C ASP A 131 0.21 2.18 14.07
N ARG A 132 1.38 1.80 14.59
CA ARG A 132 2.67 2.15 13.98
C ARG A 132 2.82 1.53 12.59
N LYS A 133 2.52 0.25 12.40
CA LYS A 133 2.65 -0.41 11.09
C LYS A 133 1.63 0.13 10.08
N LEU A 134 0.42 0.42 10.52
CA LEU A 134 -0.63 1.00 9.69
C LEU A 134 -0.31 2.45 9.29
N GLY A 135 0.18 3.25 10.23
CA GLY A 135 0.67 4.61 9.98
C GLY A 135 1.87 4.63 9.02
N GLU A 136 2.75 3.63 9.14
CA GLU A 136 3.91 3.47 8.27
C GLU A 136 3.50 3.17 6.81
N GLY A 137 2.54 2.27 6.59
CA GLY A 137 2.00 2.00 5.27
C GLY A 137 1.45 3.28 4.61
N LEU A 138 0.67 4.07 5.34
CA LEU A 138 0.13 5.34 4.84
C LEU A 138 1.23 6.38 4.59
N ARG A 139 2.28 6.41 5.41
CA ARG A 139 3.47 7.26 5.23
C ARG A 139 4.21 6.88 3.96
N VAL A 140 4.36 5.59 3.67
CA VAL A 140 5.00 5.08 2.46
C VAL A 140 4.18 5.45 1.22
N THR A 141 2.87 5.23 1.24
CA THR A 141 1.98 5.64 0.15
C THR A 141 2.09 7.13 -0.15
N ALA A 142 2.09 7.97 0.89
CA ALA A 142 2.27 9.42 0.73
C ALA A 142 3.59 9.78 0.04
N GLN A 143 4.71 9.19 0.47
CA GLN A 143 6.03 9.46 -0.11
C GLN A 143 6.15 8.98 -1.56
N VAL A 144 5.58 7.81 -1.87
CA VAL A 144 5.57 7.29 -3.24
C VAL A 144 4.72 8.18 -4.14
N ALA A 145 3.54 8.61 -3.69
CA ALA A 145 2.69 9.51 -4.47
C ALA A 145 3.34 10.88 -4.70
N GLU A 146 3.99 11.45 -3.67
CA GLU A 146 4.74 12.70 -3.79
C GLU A 146 5.93 12.56 -4.76
N TRP A 147 6.66 11.45 -4.68
CA TRP A 147 7.73 11.14 -5.63
C TRP A 147 7.21 11.02 -7.07
N ALA A 148 6.02 10.45 -7.25
CA ALA A 148 5.44 10.26 -8.57
C ALA A 148 5.07 11.55 -9.31
N ILE A 149 4.78 12.63 -8.57
CA ILE A 149 4.48 13.94 -9.16
C ILE A 149 5.71 14.85 -9.28
N ASP A 150 6.82 14.50 -8.63
CA ASP A 150 8.09 15.20 -8.79
C ASP A 150 8.74 14.80 -10.12
N ARG A 151 8.68 15.71 -11.10
CA ARG A 151 9.24 15.50 -12.45
C ARG A 151 10.75 15.26 -12.44
N SER A 152 11.47 15.72 -11.44
CA SER A 152 12.92 15.51 -11.31
C SER A 152 13.27 14.21 -10.58
N GLY A 153 12.28 13.56 -9.97
CA GLY A 153 12.47 12.41 -9.09
C GLY A 153 12.75 11.09 -9.83
N GLY A 154 12.53 11.02 -11.15
CA GLY A 154 12.80 9.81 -11.94
C GLY A 154 11.74 8.71 -11.80
N PHE A 155 10.53 9.03 -11.33
CA PHE A 155 9.46 8.05 -11.13
C PHE A 155 9.01 7.41 -12.44
N CYS A 156 8.81 8.19 -13.50
CA CYS A 156 8.31 7.68 -14.77
C CYS A 156 9.31 6.71 -15.42
N GLU A 157 10.62 7.00 -15.34
CA GLU A 157 11.70 6.14 -15.82
C GLU A 157 11.81 4.85 -15.01
N TRP A 158 11.52 4.91 -13.71
CA TRP A 158 11.42 3.72 -12.88
C TRP A 158 10.19 2.88 -13.28
N LEU A 159 9.00 3.49 -13.34
CA LEU A 159 7.74 2.82 -13.67
C LEU A 159 7.78 2.11 -15.02
N ALA A 160 8.49 2.69 -16.01
CA ALA A 160 8.66 2.11 -17.33
C ALA A 160 9.53 0.84 -17.33
N ARG A 161 10.47 0.71 -16.38
CA ARG A 161 11.43 -0.41 -16.32
C ARG A 161 11.05 -1.48 -15.30
N GLU A 162 10.33 -1.10 -14.25
CA GLU A 162 9.93 -2.04 -13.21
C GLU A 162 9.04 -3.15 -13.80
N PRO A 163 9.31 -4.45 -13.49
CA PRO A 163 8.54 -5.58 -13.99
C PRO A 163 7.18 -5.71 -13.30
N LEU A 164 6.29 -4.75 -13.55
CA LEU A 164 4.91 -4.73 -13.08
C LEU A 164 3.97 -5.33 -14.12
N PRO A 165 2.86 -5.98 -13.69
CA PRO A 165 1.81 -6.40 -14.60
C PRO A 165 1.26 -5.19 -15.39
N PRO A 166 1.03 -5.30 -16.72
CA PRO A 166 0.59 -4.17 -17.55
C PRO A 166 -0.64 -3.44 -16.99
N ALA A 167 -1.69 -4.19 -16.64
CA ALA A 167 -2.92 -3.63 -16.09
C ALA A 167 -2.72 -2.82 -14.79
N ARG A 168 -1.66 -3.09 -14.02
CA ARG A 168 -1.32 -2.33 -12.80
C ARG A 168 -0.54 -1.07 -13.12
N ARG A 169 0.40 -1.15 -14.08
CA ARG A 169 1.11 0.01 -14.62
C ARG A 169 0.13 1.02 -15.25
N ASP A 170 -0.83 0.53 -16.03
CA ASP A 170 -1.79 1.36 -16.74
C ASP A 170 -2.68 2.18 -15.78
N ARG A 171 -3.06 1.60 -14.63
CA ARG A 171 -3.79 2.34 -13.58
C ARG A 171 -2.99 3.52 -13.03
N ILE A 172 -1.69 3.34 -12.79
CA ILE A 172 -0.82 4.42 -12.34
C ILE A 172 -0.64 5.47 -13.44
N LEU A 173 -0.43 5.04 -14.70
CA LEU A 173 -0.28 5.96 -15.84
C LEU A 173 -1.56 6.78 -16.10
N ALA A 174 -2.74 6.20 -15.89
CA ALA A 174 -4.01 6.90 -16.02
C ALA A 174 -4.14 8.07 -15.02
N ALA A 175 -3.58 7.93 -13.82
CA ALA A 175 -3.54 9.01 -12.82
C ALA A 175 -2.35 9.98 -13.02
N LEU A 176 -1.29 9.56 -13.72
CA LEU A 176 -0.07 10.33 -13.95
C LEU A 176 0.10 10.67 -15.43
N SER A 177 -0.74 11.58 -15.93
CA SER A 177 -0.67 12.07 -17.31
C SER A 177 0.70 12.65 -17.70
N SER A 178 1.48 13.14 -16.73
CA SER A 178 2.86 13.59 -16.92
C SER A 178 3.82 12.48 -17.38
N CYS A 179 3.61 11.23 -16.95
CA CYS A 179 4.47 10.11 -17.36
C CYS A 179 4.19 9.65 -18.78
N ALA A 180 2.95 9.81 -19.27
CA ALA A 180 2.58 9.45 -20.65
C ALA A 180 3.25 10.34 -21.70
N THR A 181 3.71 11.55 -21.32
CA THR A 181 4.34 12.51 -22.23
C THR A 181 5.88 12.37 -22.27
N SER A 182 6.46 11.41 -21.53
CA SER A 182 7.91 11.25 -21.45
C SER A 182 8.46 10.59 -22.75
N PRO A 183 9.37 11.24 -23.49
CA PRO A 183 9.76 10.89 -24.88
C PRO A 183 10.62 9.60 -25.01
N GLY A 184 10.61 8.74 -24.00
CA GLY A 184 11.38 7.49 -23.94
C GLY A 184 10.65 6.25 -24.48
N LEU A 185 9.32 6.30 -24.64
CA LEU A 185 8.51 5.14 -25.04
C LEU A 185 8.31 4.99 -26.56
N GLU A 186 8.51 6.04 -27.37
CA GLU A 186 8.33 5.97 -28.84
C GLU A 186 9.55 5.40 -29.59
N ARG A 187 10.74 5.37 -28.98
CA ARG A 187 11.97 5.04 -29.72
C ARG A 187 12.25 3.55 -29.93
N SER A 188 11.43 2.67 -29.33
CA SER A 188 11.65 1.21 -29.42
C SER A 188 10.83 0.54 -30.55
N GLN A 189 9.84 1.22 -31.13
CA GLN A 189 8.99 0.65 -32.19
C GLN A 189 9.44 0.99 -33.63
N LEU A 190 10.43 1.86 -33.81
CA LEU A 190 10.89 2.28 -35.15
C LEU A 190 12.11 1.52 -35.69
N ILE A 191 12.68 0.56 -34.95
CA ILE A 191 13.89 -0.19 -35.37
C ILE A 191 13.58 -1.61 -35.85
N GLN A 192 12.31 -2.04 -35.85
CA GLN A 192 11.92 -3.36 -36.37
C GLN A 192 10.82 -3.23 -37.42
N SER A 193 11.22 -2.94 -38.65
CA SER A 193 10.52 -3.41 -39.85
C SER A 193 11.58 -3.68 -40.93
N PRO A 194 11.49 -4.83 -41.63
CA PRO A 194 12.53 -5.36 -42.51
C PRO A 194 12.72 -4.56 -43.82
#